data_AF-A0A7Z0LHP0-F1
#
_entry.id   AF-A0A7Z0LHP0-F1
#
_cell.length_a   1.000
_cell.length_b   1.000
_cell.length_c   1.000
_cell.angle_alpha   90.00
_cell.angle_beta   90.00
_cell.angle_gamma   90.00
#
_symmetry.space_group_name_H-M   'P 1'
#
loop_
_entity.id
_entity.type
_entity.pdbx_description
1 polymer ?
#
loop_
_entity_poly.entity_id
_entity_poly.type
_entity_poly.pdbx_seq_one_letter_code
_entity_poly.pdbx_strand_id
1 'polypeptide(L)'
;VSVLKDASATAVYGVKGANGVILVTTKRGSDGSAKIDVGFNATLKAPSKLPNKLDSYDALLARNRAIEHELALTPDSWAYIRPQAFINNYRNQTTIEQRERYPNVDWQDALFKKTAMSYNANINVSGGTKVVKYFASADFVHEGDLFRVYDN
;
A
#
# COMPACT_ATOMS: atom_id res chain seq x y z
N VAL A 1 -11.52 8.57 22.99
CA VAL A 1 -10.44 9.46 22.49
C VAL A 1 -11.05 10.84 22.32
N SER A 2 -10.40 11.88 22.82
CA SER A 2 -10.85 13.28 22.71
C SER A 2 -9.77 14.11 22.01
N VAL A 3 -10.17 15.00 21.09
CA VAL A 3 -9.23 15.83 20.34
C VAL A 3 -9.40 17.28 20.77
N LEU A 4 -8.35 17.86 21.33
CA LEU A 4 -8.30 19.25 21.77
C LEU A 4 -7.64 20.07 20.66
N LYS A 5 -8.42 20.98 20.07
CA LYS A 5 -7.97 21.84 18.96
C LYS A 5 -7.81 23.30 19.36
N ASP A 6 -8.48 23.73 20.43
CA ASP A 6 -8.48 25.12 20.88
C ASP A 6 -7.32 25.39 21.83
N ALA A 7 -6.72 26.59 21.69
CA ALA A 7 -5.53 27.00 22.43
C ALA A 7 -5.72 27.02 23.96
N SER A 8 -6.93 27.31 24.44
CA SER A 8 -7.26 27.27 25.88
C SER A 8 -7.32 25.84 26.42
N ALA A 9 -7.78 24.89 25.62
CA ALA A 9 -7.85 23.47 25.98
C ALA A 9 -6.48 22.78 25.92
N THR A 10 -5.58 23.27 25.07
CA THR A 10 -4.21 22.74 24.93
C THR A 10 -3.20 23.41 25.87
N ALA A 11 -3.54 24.54 26.49
CA ALA A 11 -2.66 25.30 27.38
C ALA A 11 -2.06 24.48 28.53
N VAL A 12 -2.81 23.51 29.06
CA VAL A 12 -2.36 22.60 30.14
C VAL A 12 -1.18 21.71 29.70
N TYR A 13 -1.04 21.48 28.39
CA TYR A 13 0.01 20.66 27.79
C TYR A 13 1.20 21.50 27.26
N GLY A 14 1.16 22.82 27.46
CA GLY A 14 2.24 23.76 27.12
C GLY A 14 2.57 23.80 25.63
N VAL A 15 3.83 24.14 25.31
CA VAL A 15 4.30 24.32 23.92
C VAL A 15 4.11 23.08 23.04
N LYS A 16 4.10 21.88 23.64
CA LYS A 16 3.87 20.62 22.92
C LYS A 16 2.41 20.43 22.50
N GLY A 17 1.47 21.15 23.11
CA GLY A 17 0.06 21.19 22.73
C GLY A 17 -0.30 22.22 21.66
N ALA A 18 0.67 23.00 21.15
CA ALA A 18 0.42 24.05 20.16
C ALA A 18 -0.20 23.53 18.85
N ASN A 19 0.11 22.28 18.47
CA ASN A 19 -0.45 21.62 17.29
C ASN A 19 -1.75 20.83 17.57
N GLY A 20 -2.35 21.02 18.75
CA GLY A 20 -3.48 20.21 19.22
C GLY A 20 -3.04 19.01 20.06
N VAL A 21 -3.97 18.43 20.82
CA VAL A 21 -3.71 17.29 21.71
C VAL A 21 -4.74 16.20 21.47
N ILE A 22 -4.27 14.95 21.34
CA ILE A 22 -5.14 13.77 21.29
C ILE A 22 -5.08 13.08 22.66
N LEU A 23 -6.17 13.19 23.42
CA LEU A 23 -6.32 12.53 24.70
C LEU A 23 -6.87 11.11 24.52
N VAL A 24 -6.05 10.13 24.88
CA VAL A 24 -6.40 8.71 24.83
C VAL A 24 -6.72 8.23 26.25
N THR A 25 -7.94 7.77 26.47
CA THR A 25 -8.35 7.11 27.72
C THR A 25 -8.42 5.62 27.48
N THR A 26 -7.60 4.84 28.19
CA THR A 26 -7.59 3.38 28.08
C THR A 26 -8.76 2.75 28.83
N LYS A 27 -9.16 1.54 28.41
CA LYS A 27 -10.14 0.74 29.16
C LYS A 27 -9.60 0.45 30.56
N ARG A 28 -10.49 0.45 31.54
CA ARG A 28 -10.20 0.10 32.94
C ARG A 28 -11.09 -1.07 33.36
N GLY A 29 -10.71 -1.76 34.42
CA GLY A 29 -11.52 -2.84 34.99
C GLY A 29 -12.90 -2.33 35.42
N SER A 30 -13.90 -3.20 35.32
CA SER A 30 -15.26 -2.96 35.80
C SER A 30 -15.53 -3.74 37.09
N ASP A 31 -16.47 -3.27 37.91
CA ASP A 31 -16.97 -4.05 39.04
C ASP A 31 -17.73 -5.27 38.50
N GLY A 32 -17.49 -6.45 39.09
CA GLY A 32 -18.07 -7.72 38.67
C GLY A 32 -17.04 -8.82 38.41
N SER A 33 -17.56 -9.98 37.99
CA SER A 33 -16.76 -11.16 37.69
C SER A 33 -15.77 -10.92 36.54
N ALA A 34 -14.74 -11.76 36.49
CA ALA A 34 -13.77 -11.75 35.40
C ALA A 34 -14.47 -11.96 34.05
N LYS A 35 -14.40 -10.96 33.19
CA LYS A 35 -14.86 -11.01 31.80
C LYS A 35 -13.66 -11.18 30.89
N ILE A 36 -13.71 -12.22 30.05
CA ILE A 36 -12.72 -12.50 29.02
C ILE A 36 -13.39 -12.25 27.67
N ASP A 37 -12.87 -11.31 26.91
CA ASP A 37 -13.29 -11.01 25.54
C ASP A 37 -12.17 -11.45 24.59
N VAL A 38 -12.48 -12.33 23.65
CA VAL A 38 -11.54 -12.78 22.60
C VAL A 38 -12.09 -12.35 21.26
N GLY A 39 -11.27 -11.66 20.48
CA GLY A 39 -11.56 -11.28 19.11
C GLY A 39 -10.57 -11.90 18.14
N PHE A 40 -11.07 -12.34 17.00
CA PHE A 40 -10.25 -12.78 15.87
C PHE A 40 -10.82 -12.21 14.58
N ASN A 41 -9.95 -11.58 13.79
CA ASN A 41 -10.31 -10.93 12.54
C ASN A 41 -9.34 -11.41 11.46
N ALA A 42 -9.88 -11.83 10.31
CA ALA A 42 -9.12 -12.10 9.11
C ALA A 42 -9.55 -11.13 8.01
N THR A 43 -8.60 -10.58 7.26
CA THR A 43 -8.84 -9.58 6.21
C THR A 43 -8.13 -10.00 4.94
N LEU A 44 -8.89 -10.10 3.84
CA LEU A 44 -8.34 -10.31 2.50
C LEU A 44 -8.24 -8.96 1.79
N LYS A 45 -7.04 -8.60 1.37
CA LYS A 45 -6.75 -7.39 0.61
C LYS A 45 -6.54 -7.74 -0.86
N ALA A 46 -7.01 -6.87 -1.74
CA ALA A 46 -6.71 -6.90 -3.16
C ALA A 46 -6.43 -5.47 -3.65
N PRO A 47 -5.61 -5.29 -4.70
CA PRO A 47 -5.42 -3.97 -5.32
C PRO A 47 -6.75 -3.43 -5.82
N SER A 48 -7.13 -2.21 -5.42
CA SER A 48 -8.42 -1.62 -5.79
C SER A 48 -8.48 -1.23 -7.28
N LYS A 49 -7.50 -0.43 -7.74
CA LYS A 49 -7.36 -0.06 -9.15
C LYS A 49 -5.90 0.23 -9.43
N LEU A 50 -5.32 -0.53 -10.36
CA LEU A 50 -3.99 -0.23 -10.88
C LEU A 50 -4.12 0.68 -12.13
N PRO A 51 -3.18 1.59 -12.35
CA PRO A 51 -3.17 2.41 -13.57
C PRO A 51 -3.14 1.53 -14.82
N ASN A 52 -3.82 1.96 -15.88
CA ASN A 52 -3.63 1.32 -17.18
C ASN A 52 -2.17 1.50 -17.60
N LYS A 53 -1.62 0.49 -18.25
CA LYS A 53 -0.26 0.50 -18.78
C LYS A 53 -0.26 0.00 -20.20
N LEU A 54 0.66 0.55 -21.00
CA LEU A 54 0.98 0.00 -22.31
C LEU A 54 2.00 -1.11 -22.12
N ASP A 55 1.94 -2.12 -23.00
CA ASP A 55 3.03 -3.05 -23.16
C ASP A 55 4.23 -2.35 -23.85
N SER A 56 5.38 -3.02 -23.90
CA SER A 56 6.60 -2.42 -24.47
C SER A 56 6.45 -2.06 -25.96
N TYR A 57 5.64 -2.84 -26.69
CA TYR A 57 5.38 -2.60 -28.11
C TYR A 57 4.53 -1.34 -28.31
N ASP A 58 3.39 -1.25 -27.61
CA ASP A 58 2.44 -0.15 -27.72
C ASP A 58 3.04 1.14 -27.17
N ALA A 59 3.89 1.05 -26.14
CA ALA A 59 4.65 2.19 -25.62
C ALA A 59 5.61 2.77 -26.67
N LEU A 60 6.36 1.93 -27.39
CA LEU A 60 7.24 2.37 -28.46
C LEU A 60 6.48 2.92 -29.66
N LEU A 61 5.33 2.33 -30.00
CA LEU A 61 4.47 2.84 -31.06
C LEU A 61 3.87 4.21 -30.70
N ALA A 62 3.40 4.36 -29.47
CA ALA A 62 2.91 5.65 -28.95
C ALA A 62 4.01 6.71 -28.96
N ARG A 63 5.24 6.33 -28.59
CA ARG A 63 6.42 7.20 -28.66
C ARG A 63 6.72 7.65 -30.09
N ASN A 64 6.70 6.75 -31.07
CA ASN A 64 6.89 7.13 -32.47
C ASN A 64 5.81 8.11 -32.96
N ARG A 65 4.53 7.84 -32.65
CA ARG A 65 3.42 8.74 -33.01
C ARG A 65 3.57 10.12 -32.37
N ALA A 66 4.00 10.17 -31.10
CA ALA A 66 4.27 11.43 -30.43
C ALA A 66 5.38 12.22 -31.15
N ILE A 67 6.48 11.56 -31.51
CA ILE A 67 7.56 12.19 -32.29
C ILE A 67 7.03 12.73 -33.62
N GLU A 68 6.26 11.94 -34.37
CA GLU A 68 5.68 12.35 -35.66
C GLU A 68 4.80 13.61 -35.53
N HIS A 69 4.00 13.71 -34.47
CA HIS A 69 3.16 14.89 -34.20
C HIS A 69 3.97 16.14 -33.80
N GLU A 70 5.15 15.96 -33.22
CA GLU A 70 6.00 17.04 -32.71
C GLU A 70 7.06 17.52 -33.72
N LEU A 71 7.17 16.88 -34.89
CA LEU A 71 8.19 17.22 -35.90
C LEU A 71 8.14 18.68 -36.37
N ALA A 72 6.96 19.31 -36.36
CA ALA A 72 6.82 20.72 -36.72
C ALA A 72 7.51 21.66 -35.71
N LEU A 73 7.62 21.24 -34.44
CA LEU A 73 8.26 22.01 -33.37
C LEU A 73 9.70 21.54 -33.14
N THR A 74 9.98 20.25 -33.31
CA THR A 74 11.28 19.62 -33.06
C THR A 74 11.67 18.66 -34.20
N PRO A 75 12.14 19.18 -35.35
CA PRO A 75 12.46 18.34 -36.52
C PRO A 75 13.54 17.28 -36.23
N ASP A 76 14.53 17.61 -35.40
CA ASP A 76 15.62 16.70 -35.01
C ASP A 76 15.13 15.46 -34.25
N SER A 77 13.90 15.50 -33.70
CA SER A 77 13.29 14.39 -33.00
C SER A 77 13.07 13.16 -33.89
N TRP A 78 13.04 13.34 -35.22
CA TRP A 78 12.96 12.25 -36.21
C TRP A 78 14.04 11.18 -36.00
N ALA A 79 15.25 11.57 -35.58
CA ALA A 79 16.36 10.65 -35.32
C ALA A 79 16.06 9.62 -34.21
N TYR A 80 15.05 9.87 -33.37
CA TYR A 80 14.66 9.01 -32.27
C TYR A 80 13.55 8.01 -32.62
N ILE A 81 12.95 8.09 -33.82
CA ILE A 81 11.96 7.12 -34.28
C ILE A 81 12.61 5.74 -34.39
N ARG A 82 11.88 4.71 -33.94
CA ARG A 82 12.29 3.32 -34.09
C ARG A 82 11.59 2.67 -35.29
N PRO A 83 12.31 2.00 -36.20
CA PRO A 83 11.67 1.28 -37.31
C PRO A 83 10.67 0.24 -36.82
N GLN A 84 9.58 0.03 -37.57
CA GLN A 84 8.54 -0.93 -37.20
C GLN A 84 9.10 -2.36 -37.01
N ALA A 85 10.08 -2.76 -37.82
CA ALA A 85 10.75 -4.05 -37.68
C ALA A 85 11.43 -4.21 -36.30
N PHE A 86 12.01 -3.14 -35.75
CA PHE A 86 12.58 -3.15 -34.40
C PHE A 86 11.49 -3.30 -33.33
N ILE A 87 10.39 -2.55 -33.47
CA ILE A 87 9.27 -2.59 -32.50
C ILE A 87 8.60 -3.97 -32.51
N ASN A 88 8.47 -4.61 -33.68
CA ASN A 88 7.91 -5.96 -33.81
C ASN A 88 8.68 -7.03 -33.02
N ASN A 89 9.97 -6.82 -32.72
CA ASN A 89 10.74 -7.74 -31.89
C ASN A 89 10.19 -7.86 -30.47
N TYR A 90 9.40 -6.89 -29.98
CA TYR A 90 8.74 -6.95 -28.66
C TYR A 90 7.48 -7.84 -28.64
N ARG A 91 7.02 -8.33 -29.80
CA ARG A 91 5.90 -9.31 -29.92
C ARG A 91 6.31 -10.64 -30.55
N ASN A 92 7.33 -10.65 -31.41
CA ASN A 92 7.72 -11.81 -32.20
C ASN A 92 9.00 -12.48 -31.68
N GLN A 93 8.99 -12.88 -30.41
CA GLN A 93 10.16 -13.48 -29.75
C GLN A 93 10.07 -15.00 -29.78
N THR A 94 10.81 -15.65 -30.68
CA THR A 94 10.79 -17.12 -30.80
C THR A 94 11.98 -17.77 -30.10
N THR A 95 13.08 -17.03 -29.90
CA THR A 95 14.32 -17.53 -29.28
C THR A 95 14.53 -16.98 -27.86
N ILE A 96 15.36 -17.66 -27.06
CA ILE A 96 15.75 -17.18 -25.71
C ILE A 96 16.48 -15.84 -25.81
N GLU A 97 17.45 -15.71 -26.73
CA GLU A 97 18.21 -14.47 -26.93
C GLU A 97 17.30 -13.27 -27.24
N GLN A 98 16.25 -13.47 -28.06
CA GLN A 98 15.27 -12.41 -28.34
C GLN A 98 14.44 -12.04 -27.11
N ARG A 99 14.06 -13.00 -26.26
CA ARG A 99 13.32 -12.73 -25.03
C ARG A 99 14.14 -11.92 -24.02
N GLU A 100 15.43 -12.20 -23.93
CA GLU A 100 16.35 -11.45 -23.06
C GLU A 100 16.66 -10.06 -23.61
N ARG A 101 16.78 -9.93 -24.94
CA ARG A 101 17.08 -8.64 -25.59
C ARG A 101 15.87 -7.71 -25.69
N TYR A 102 14.66 -8.25 -25.82
CA TYR A 102 13.43 -7.47 -26.02
C TYR A 102 12.35 -7.76 -24.98
N PRO A 103 12.64 -7.68 -23.67
CA PRO A 103 11.69 -8.09 -22.65
C PRO A 103 10.42 -7.23 -22.67
N ASN A 104 9.26 -7.88 -22.49
CA ASN A 104 7.97 -7.22 -22.33
C ASN A 104 7.34 -7.64 -21.00
N VAL A 105 7.86 -7.09 -19.91
CA VAL A 105 7.48 -7.49 -18.54
C VAL A 105 6.26 -6.71 -18.07
N ASP A 106 5.24 -7.44 -17.61
CA ASP A 106 4.16 -6.84 -16.84
C ASP A 106 4.66 -6.56 -15.41
N TRP A 107 5.16 -5.34 -15.18
CA TRP A 107 5.66 -4.94 -13.86
C TRP A 107 4.58 -4.91 -12.77
N GLN A 108 3.31 -4.75 -13.13
CA GLN A 108 2.24 -4.80 -12.14
C GLN A 108 2.04 -6.23 -11.64
N ASP A 109 2.03 -7.23 -12.54
CA ASP A 109 1.97 -8.63 -12.12
C ASP A 109 3.27 -9.10 -11.45
N ALA A 110 4.42 -8.62 -11.92
CA ALA A 110 5.72 -8.97 -11.36
C ALA A 110 5.92 -8.42 -9.93
N LEU A 111 5.43 -7.22 -9.63
CA LEU A 111 5.63 -6.59 -8.33
C LEU A 111 4.49 -6.87 -7.34
N PHE A 112 3.26 -7.05 -7.82
CA PHE A 112 2.09 -7.24 -6.95
C PHE A 112 1.61 -8.69 -6.91
N LYS A 113 1.14 -9.08 -5.72
CA LYS A 113 0.32 -10.26 -5.50
C LYS A 113 -1.12 -9.90 -5.85
N LYS A 114 -1.89 -10.91 -6.28
CA LYS A 114 -3.33 -10.75 -6.53
C LYS A 114 -4.10 -10.48 -5.24
N THR A 115 -3.66 -11.08 -4.13
CA THR A 115 -4.26 -10.92 -2.81
C THR A 115 -3.20 -10.98 -1.71
N ALA A 116 -3.52 -10.39 -0.56
CA ALA A 116 -2.74 -10.51 0.67
C ALA A 116 -3.69 -10.70 1.87
N MET A 117 -3.35 -11.61 2.79
CA MET A 117 -4.16 -11.86 3.98
C MET A 117 -3.54 -11.22 5.21
N SER A 118 -4.35 -10.67 6.09
CA SER A 118 -3.93 -10.13 7.39
C SER A 118 -4.81 -10.71 8.48
N TYR A 119 -4.25 -10.91 9.66
CA TYR A 119 -4.96 -11.46 10.80
C TYR A 119 -4.64 -10.68 12.07
N ASN A 120 -5.67 -10.45 12.86
CA ASN A 120 -5.57 -9.86 14.19
C ASN A 120 -6.26 -10.79 15.19
N ALA A 121 -5.56 -11.07 16.28
CA ALA A 121 -6.11 -11.75 17.44
C ALA A 121 -5.94 -10.84 18.65
N ASN A 122 -7.01 -10.66 19.41
CA ASN A 122 -6.99 -9.86 20.63
C ASN A 122 -7.65 -10.60 21.78
N ILE A 123 -7.08 -10.45 22.97
CA ILE A 123 -7.59 -11.02 24.20
C ILE A 123 -7.61 -9.91 25.23
N ASN A 124 -8.78 -9.68 25.83
CA ASN A 124 -8.96 -8.70 26.89
C ASN A 124 -9.53 -9.40 28.12
N VAL A 125 -8.93 -9.16 29.28
CA VAL A 125 -9.39 -9.65 30.57
C VAL A 125 -9.67 -8.45 31.46
N SER A 126 -10.88 -8.37 32.00
CA SER A 126 -11.31 -7.26 32.85
C SER A 126 -12.18 -7.74 33.99
N GLY A 127 -12.13 -7.05 35.12
CA GLY A 127 -12.96 -7.36 36.28
C GLY A 127 -12.47 -6.64 37.52
N GLY A 128 -13.08 -6.96 38.65
CA GLY A 128 -12.70 -6.40 39.93
C GLY A 128 -13.89 -6.21 40.86
N THR A 129 -13.60 -5.62 42.01
CA THR A 129 -14.57 -5.23 43.02
C THR A 129 -14.73 -3.71 43.04
N LYS A 130 -15.63 -3.22 43.90
CA LYS A 130 -15.76 -1.78 44.20
C LYS A 130 -14.45 -1.13 44.67
N VAL A 131 -13.51 -1.91 45.23
CA VAL A 131 -12.27 -1.41 45.84
C VAL A 131 -11.07 -1.58 44.90
N VAL A 132 -10.97 -2.69 44.17
CA VAL A 132 -9.85 -2.99 43.26
C VAL A 132 -10.35 -3.42 41.90
N LYS A 133 -9.88 -2.75 40.85
CA LYS A 133 -10.26 -3.01 39.45
C LYS A 133 -9.02 -3.34 38.63
N TYR A 134 -9.11 -4.36 37.78
CA TYR A 134 -8.01 -4.79 36.92
C TYR A 134 -8.44 -4.89 35.45
N PHE A 135 -7.48 -4.61 34.56
CA PHE A 135 -7.62 -4.78 33.11
C PHE A 135 -6.28 -5.23 32.54
N ALA A 136 -6.30 -6.24 31.68
CA ALA A 136 -5.15 -6.72 30.93
C ALA A 136 -5.58 -6.98 29.49
N SER A 137 -4.74 -6.61 28.52
CA SER A 137 -4.99 -6.86 27.10
C SER A 137 -3.73 -7.38 26.43
N ALA A 138 -3.92 -8.29 25.48
CA ALA A 138 -2.88 -8.77 24.58
C ALA A 138 -3.42 -8.78 23.14
N ASP A 139 -2.63 -8.24 22.22
CA ASP A 139 -2.96 -8.11 20.81
C ASP A 139 -1.82 -8.67 19.96
N PHE A 140 -2.17 -9.49 18.99
CA PHE A 140 -1.26 -10.00 17.97
C PHE A 140 -1.78 -9.60 16.59
N VAL A 141 -0.92 -8.98 15.79
CA VAL A 141 -1.24 -8.49 14.45
C VAL A 141 -0.21 -9.04 13.48
N HIS A 142 -0.70 -9.59 12.38
CA HIS A 142 0.08 -9.85 11.20
C HIS A 142 -0.57 -9.17 10.00
N GLU A 143 0.22 -8.35 9.33
CA GLU A 143 -0.19 -7.59 8.17
C GLU A 143 0.48 -8.20 6.93
N GLY A 144 -0.31 -8.85 6.09
CA GLY A 144 0.15 -9.31 4.78
C GLY A 144 0.26 -8.15 3.80
N ASP A 145 1.37 -8.13 3.07
CA ASP A 145 1.67 -7.14 2.02
C ASP A 145 1.33 -7.68 0.62
N LEU A 146 0.80 -6.78 -0.21
CA LEU A 146 0.51 -6.98 -1.62
C LEU A 146 1.77 -6.97 -2.48
N PHE A 147 2.91 -6.47 -2.01
CA PHE A 147 4.16 -6.59 -2.77
C PHE A 147 4.74 -8.01 -2.71
N ARG A 148 5.29 -8.47 -3.83
CA ARG A 148 6.13 -9.66 -3.90
C ARG A 148 7.52 -9.31 -3.38
N VAL A 149 8.07 -10.17 -2.53
CA VAL A 149 9.46 -10.08 -2.07
C VAL A 149 10.23 -11.17 -2.80
N TYR A 150 11.34 -10.79 -3.40
CA TYR A 150 12.27 -11.69 -4.08
C TYR A 150 13.54 -11.75 -3.23
N ASP A 151 13.94 -12.95 -2.82
CA ASP A 151 15.24 -13.16 -2.19
C ASP A 151 16.30 -13.21 -3.32
N ASN A 152 17.36 -12.41 -3.17
CA ASN A 152 18.50 -12.38 -4.09
C ASN A 152 19.54 -13.44 -3.74
#